data_AF-Q16IS4-F1
#
_entry.id   AF-Q16IS4-F1
#
_cell.length_a   1.000
_cell.length_b   1.000
_cell.length_c   1.000
_cell.angle_alpha   90.00
_cell.angle_beta   90.00
_cell.angle_gamma   90.00
#
_symmetry.space_group_name_H-M   'P 1'
#
loop_
_entity.id
_entity.type
_entity.pdbx_description
1 polymer ?
#
loop_
_entity_poly.entity_id
_entity_poly.type
_entity_poly.pdbx_seq_one_letter_code
_entity_poly.pdbx_strand_id
1 'polypeptide(L)'
;LPHITVPLPSRNERCQFTLRPVTHSVGDFLEMLKVEDRGVDRAAVLNRDGVRIASACSVETLMDDEFWVHLNDTIHVRPPKRDRITSEELTRLGDVQALVAQLYEALNVSEHQIRKERELNSKLEELNEKLGPLEVKKTELDQKAARRTSMLTWVGLGLMSVQFGVLARLTWWEYSWDIMEPVTYFVTYGTAMAAYAYFVLTKQEYILPDVKDRQHLITLHKSAKKAGVNLAEYNDIKRKIAEIEHDLRRLRDPLYMHLPA
;
A
#
# COMPACT_ATOMS: atom_id res chain seq x y z
N LEU A 1 12.82 34.92 -2.87
CA LEU A 1 11.37 34.63 -2.76
C LEU A 1 10.62 35.96 -2.75
N PRO A 2 9.46 36.09 -3.42
CA PRO A 2 8.68 37.32 -3.39
C PRO A 2 8.13 37.59 -1.99
N HIS A 3 8.24 38.84 -1.56
CA HIS A 3 7.63 39.34 -0.33
C HIS A 3 6.57 40.36 -0.70
N ILE A 4 5.34 40.18 -0.22
CA ILE A 4 4.23 41.12 -0.43
C ILE A 4 3.92 41.78 0.90
N THR A 5 4.00 43.10 0.93
CA THR A 5 3.65 43.89 2.11
C THR A 5 2.24 44.44 1.95
N VAL A 6 1.33 44.05 2.84
CA VAL A 6 -0.08 44.43 2.80
C VAL A 6 -0.46 45.10 4.13
N PRO A 7 -1.08 46.30 4.11
CA PRO A 7 -1.69 46.88 5.31
C PRO A 7 -2.91 46.06 5.73
N LEU A 8 -2.92 45.57 6.97
CA LEU A 8 -4.03 44.79 7.53
C LEU A 8 -5.10 45.73 8.13
N PRO A 9 -6.39 45.52 7.82
CA PRO A 9 -7.46 46.46 8.14
C PRO A 9 -7.75 46.61 9.63
N SER A 10 -7.59 45.56 10.45
CA SER A 10 -8.00 45.62 11.87
C SER A 10 -7.06 46.43 12.74
N ARG A 11 -5.75 46.36 12.47
CA ARG A 11 -4.70 47.01 13.28
C ARG A 11 -3.99 48.16 12.57
N ASN A 12 -4.29 48.38 11.28
CA ASN A 12 -3.63 49.37 10.43
C ASN A 12 -2.10 49.23 10.44
N GLU A 13 -1.61 48.00 10.58
CA GLU A 13 -0.20 47.65 10.56
C GLU A 13 0.17 47.01 9.21
N ARG A 14 1.42 47.20 8.78
CA ARG A 14 1.92 46.59 7.54
C ARG A 14 2.46 45.21 7.86
N CYS A 15 1.84 44.17 7.31
CA CYS A 15 2.31 42.79 7.43
C CYS A 15 3.01 42.35 6.15
N GLN A 16 4.10 41.60 6.28
CA GLN A 16 4.90 41.10 5.16
C GLN A 16 4.69 39.59 5.01
N PHE A 17 4.16 39.18 3.85
CA PHE A 17 3.94 37.78 3.50
C PHE A 17 5.03 37.26 2.59
N THR A 18 5.63 36.12 2.93
CA THR A 18 6.63 35.45 2.10
C THR A 18 5.96 34.34 1.30
N LEU A 19 5.98 34.47 -0.02
CA LEU A 19 5.31 33.51 -0.91
C LEU A 19 6.33 32.67 -1.68
N ARG A 20 5.99 31.40 -1.90
CA ARG A 20 6.76 30.47 -2.73
C ARG A 20 6.12 30.43 -4.12
N PRO A 21 6.77 30.95 -5.18
CA PRO A 21 6.14 31.11 -6.50
C PRO A 21 5.57 29.82 -7.11
N VAL A 22 6.25 28.69 -6.84
CA VAL A 22 5.93 27.38 -7.42
C VAL A 22 4.91 26.60 -6.58
N THR A 23 5.04 26.65 -5.25
CA THR A 23 4.22 25.81 -4.35
C THR A 23 3.00 26.52 -3.80
N HIS A 24 3.00 27.86 -3.74
CA HIS A 24 1.85 28.63 -3.26
C HIS A 24 1.01 29.13 -4.41
N SER A 25 -0.30 29.12 -4.18
CA SER A 25 -1.34 29.66 -5.03
C SER A 25 -1.89 30.96 -4.45
N VAL A 26 -2.70 31.68 -5.24
CA VAL A 26 -3.46 32.84 -4.77
C VAL A 26 -4.39 32.46 -3.61
N GLY A 27 -4.93 31.24 -3.62
CA GLY A 27 -5.74 30.70 -2.54
C GLY A 27 -4.97 30.65 -1.22
N ASP A 28 -3.76 30.10 -1.25
CA ASP A 28 -2.90 30.01 -0.05
C ASP A 28 -2.55 31.39 0.49
N PHE A 29 -2.27 32.36 -0.40
CA PHE A 29 -2.02 33.74 0.01
C PHE A 29 -3.25 34.39 0.67
N LEU A 30 -4.44 34.20 0.11
CA LEU A 30 -5.69 34.71 0.69
C LEU A 30 -6.01 34.03 2.03
N GLU A 31 -5.66 32.76 2.19
CA GLU A 31 -5.81 32.04 3.45
C GLU A 31 -4.83 32.58 4.50
N MET A 32 -3.56 32.80 4.14
CA MET A 32 -2.58 33.45 5.03
C MET A 32 -3.05 34.82 5.52
N LEU A 33 -3.66 35.63 4.64
CA LEU A 33 -4.21 36.94 5.02
C LEU A 33 -5.35 36.83 6.04
N LYS A 34 -6.25 35.84 5.88
CA LYS A 34 -7.37 35.60 6.79
C LYS A 34 -6.94 35.02 8.14
N VAL A 35 -5.89 34.19 8.13
CA VAL A 35 -5.32 33.63 9.37
C VAL A 35 -4.66 34.72 10.19
N GLU A 36 -3.94 35.63 9.53
CA GLU A 36 -3.23 36.73 10.20
C GLU A 36 -4.18 37.82 10.73
N ASP A 37 -5.18 38.23 9.92
CA ASP A 37 -6.19 39.19 10.33
C ASP A 37 -7.60 38.58 10.25
N ARG A 38 -8.13 38.20 11.42
CA ARG A 38 -9.50 37.66 11.56
C ARG A 38 -10.60 38.67 11.26
N GLY A 39 -10.29 39.96 11.11
CA GLY A 39 -11.23 40.99 10.65
C GLY A 39 -11.44 41.00 9.13
N VAL A 40 -10.70 40.18 8.38
CA VAL A 40 -10.84 40.04 6.93
C VAL A 40 -11.86 38.95 6.60
N ASP A 41 -13.13 39.31 6.47
CA ASP A 41 -14.19 38.37 6.07
C ASP A 41 -14.14 38.05 4.57
N ARG A 42 -13.79 39.05 3.75
CA ARG A 42 -13.71 38.93 2.29
C ARG A 42 -12.35 39.40 1.80
N ALA A 43 -11.66 38.50 1.11
CA ALA A 43 -10.40 38.79 0.43
C ALA A 43 -10.47 38.22 -0.98
N ALA A 44 -10.13 39.04 -1.98
CA ALA A 44 -10.07 38.63 -3.38
C ALA A 44 -8.92 39.33 -4.10
N VAL A 45 -8.34 38.68 -5.09
CA VAL A 45 -7.36 39.29 -5.99
C VAL A 45 -8.05 39.57 -7.33
N LEU A 46 -7.87 40.77 -7.85
CA LEU A 46 -8.47 41.27 -9.08
C LEU A 46 -7.37 41.63 -10.09
N ASN A 47 -7.66 41.45 -11.37
CA ASN A 47 -6.82 41.91 -12.47
C ASN A 47 -7.15 43.38 -12.82
N ARG A 48 -6.41 43.97 -13.77
CA ARG A 48 -6.57 45.34 -14.27
C ARG A 48 -7.97 45.68 -14.76
N ASP A 49 -8.68 44.69 -15.28
CA ASP A 49 -10.05 44.83 -15.76
C ASP A 49 -11.10 44.64 -14.66
N GLY A 50 -10.69 44.50 -13.39
CA GLY A 50 -11.58 44.25 -12.26
C GLY A 50 -12.10 42.81 -12.16
N VAL A 51 -11.53 41.88 -12.94
CA VAL A 51 -11.92 40.46 -12.94
C VAL A 51 -11.18 39.71 -11.83
N ARG A 52 -11.91 38.85 -11.08
CA ARG A 52 -11.33 38.04 -10.02
C ARG A 52 -10.41 36.94 -10.56
N ILE A 53 -9.20 36.88 -10.00
CA ILE A 53 -8.22 35.82 -10.28
C ILE A 53 -8.58 34.57 -9.46
N ALA A 54 -8.53 33.41 -10.10
CA ALA A 54 -8.87 32.13 -9.47
C ALA A 54 -7.91 31.78 -8.33
N SER A 55 -8.40 31.09 -7.30
CA SER A 55 -7.59 30.66 -6.16
C SER A 55 -6.46 29.70 -6.57
N ALA A 56 -6.66 28.89 -7.61
CA ALA A 56 -5.66 27.96 -8.11
C ALA A 56 -4.53 28.61 -8.95
N CYS A 57 -4.62 29.92 -9.24
CA CYS A 57 -3.55 30.61 -9.97
C CYS A 57 -2.26 30.58 -9.16
N SER A 58 -1.12 30.28 -9.80
CA SER A 58 0.17 30.27 -9.11
C SER A 58 0.61 31.69 -8.78
N VAL A 59 1.36 31.84 -7.69
CA VAL A 59 1.95 33.14 -7.33
C VAL A 59 2.97 33.60 -8.39
N GLU A 60 3.60 32.66 -9.11
CA GLU A 60 4.49 33.00 -10.22
C GLU A 60 3.78 33.79 -11.32
N THR A 61 2.66 33.29 -11.85
CA THR A 61 1.88 33.96 -12.90
C THR A 61 1.23 35.25 -12.40
N LEU A 62 0.79 35.28 -11.14
CA LEU A 62 0.23 36.50 -10.55
C LEU A 62 1.25 37.66 -10.52
N MET A 63 2.52 37.35 -10.31
CA MET A 63 3.59 38.34 -10.15
C MET A 63 4.16 38.85 -11.49
N ASP A 64 3.69 38.35 -12.63
CA ASP A 64 4.07 38.86 -13.96
C ASP A 64 3.31 40.15 -14.32
N ASP A 65 2.07 40.27 -13.85
CA ASP A 65 1.16 41.40 -14.12
C ASP A 65 0.86 42.24 -12.87
N GLU A 66 0.37 43.46 -13.07
CA GLU A 66 -0.17 44.27 -11.97
C GLU A 66 -1.52 43.72 -11.50
N PHE A 67 -1.73 43.66 -10.19
CA PHE A 67 -2.98 43.15 -9.61
C PHE A 67 -3.45 43.99 -8.42
N TRP A 68 -4.72 43.81 -8.06
CA TRP A 68 -5.36 44.50 -6.95
C TRP A 68 -5.80 43.49 -5.90
N VAL A 69 -5.41 43.72 -4.64
CA VAL A 69 -5.88 42.92 -3.51
C VAL A 69 -7.03 43.67 -2.86
N HIS A 70 -8.21 43.07 -2.91
CA HIS A 70 -9.41 43.60 -2.30
C HIS A 70 -9.62 42.94 -0.95
N LEU A 71 -9.49 43.72 0.14
CA LEU A 71 -9.81 43.34 1.50
C LEU A 71 -11.06 44.12 1.93
N ASN A 72 -10.87 45.26 2.63
CA ASN A 72 -11.87 46.31 2.84
C ASN A 72 -11.66 47.48 1.87
N ASP A 73 -10.40 47.89 1.71
CA ASP A 73 -9.95 48.79 0.66
C ASP A 73 -9.29 48.01 -0.49
N THR A 74 -9.20 48.65 -1.66
CA THR A 74 -8.56 48.05 -2.82
C THR A 74 -7.10 48.49 -2.88
N ILE A 75 -6.18 47.55 -2.69
CA ILE A 75 -4.74 47.79 -2.65
C ILE A 75 -4.14 47.44 -4.00
N HIS A 76 -3.49 48.40 -4.65
CA HIS A 76 -2.76 48.16 -5.90
C HIS A 76 -1.37 47.61 -5.60
N VAL A 77 -1.04 46.48 -6.22
CA VAL A 77 0.28 45.85 -6.13
C VAL A 77 0.91 45.86 -7.50
N ARG A 78 2.09 46.49 -7.59
CA ARG A 78 2.93 46.49 -8.79
C ARG A 78 4.18 45.66 -8.51
N PRO A 79 4.25 44.42 -9.03
CA PRO A 79 5.45 43.60 -8.91
C PRO A 79 6.65 44.27 -9.60
N PRO A 80 7.87 44.14 -9.04
CA PRO A 80 9.07 44.54 -9.75
C PRO A 80 9.26 43.67 -10.99
N LYS A 81 9.61 44.27 -12.12
CA LYS A 81 9.91 43.53 -13.36
C LYS A 81 11.08 42.59 -13.08
N ARG A 82 10.87 41.30 -13.29
CA ARG A 82 11.93 40.28 -13.19
C ARG A 82 12.74 40.33 -14.47
N ASP A 83 14.05 40.53 -14.36
CA ASP A 83 14.94 40.28 -15.48
C ASP A 83 14.86 38.78 -15.80
N ARG A 84 14.41 38.46 -17.01
CA ARG A 84 14.46 37.09 -17.52
C ARG A 84 15.93 36.77 -17.76
N ILE A 85 16.53 36.10 -16.78
CA ILE A 85 17.86 35.49 -16.89
C ILE A 85 17.88 34.69 -18.21
N THR A 86 18.93 34.85 -19.00
CA THR A 86 19.03 34.19 -20.31
C THR A 86 19.03 32.67 -20.13
N SER A 87 18.48 31.92 -21.09
CA SER A 87 18.35 30.45 -21.00
C SER A 87 19.70 29.75 -20.77
N GLU A 88 20.81 30.34 -21.22
CA GLU A 88 22.17 29.84 -21.03
C GLU A 88 22.71 30.03 -19.60
N GLU A 89 22.32 31.10 -18.91
CA GLU A 89 22.68 31.32 -17.50
C GLU A 89 21.84 30.42 -16.59
N LEU A 90 20.58 30.16 -16.99
CA LEU A 90 19.67 29.27 -16.28
C LEU A 90 20.18 27.81 -16.29
N THR A 91 20.73 27.34 -17.41
CA THR A 91 21.32 25.99 -17.50
C THR A 91 22.56 25.87 -16.65
N ARG A 92 23.49 26.85 -16.69
CA ARG A 92 24.70 26.84 -15.84
C ARG A 92 24.38 26.83 -14.34
N LEU A 93 23.40 27.64 -13.91
CA LEU A 93 22.96 27.65 -12.52
C LEU A 93 22.26 26.34 -12.13
N GLY A 94 21.51 25.74 -13.06
CA GLY A 94 20.93 24.41 -12.89
C GLY A 94 21.98 23.32 -12.69
N ASP A 95 23.07 23.35 -13.46
CA ASP A 95 24.19 22.41 -13.32
C ASP A 95 24.90 22.56 -11.97
N VAL A 96 25.13 23.81 -11.52
CA VAL A 96 25.71 24.08 -10.19
C VAL A 96 24.78 23.60 -9.08
N GLN A 97 23.47 23.84 -9.22
CA GLN A 97 22.48 23.35 -8.26
C GLN A 97 22.43 21.82 -8.21
N ALA A 98 22.53 21.15 -9.36
CA ALA A 98 22.61 19.70 -9.44
C ALA A 98 23.89 19.16 -8.77
N LEU A 99 25.03 19.81 -8.97
CA LEU A 99 26.29 19.43 -8.33
C LEU A 99 26.22 19.59 -6.80
N VAL A 100 25.66 20.71 -6.33
CA VAL A 100 25.47 20.96 -4.88
C VAL A 100 24.49 19.94 -4.29
N ALA A 101 23.42 19.59 -5.01
CA ALA A 101 22.49 18.56 -4.58
C ALA A 101 23.17 17.18 -4.47
N GLN A 102 23.97 16.79 -5.48
CA GLN A 102 24.75 15.55 -5.45
C GLN A 102 25.75 15.52 -4.29
N LEU A 103 26.39 16.65 -3.99
CA LEU A 103 27.37 16.75 -2.92
C LEU A 103 26.69 16.72 -1.54
N TYR A 104 25.53 17.36 -1.41
CA TYR A 104 24.69 17.30 -0.21
C TYR A 104 24.14 15.89 0.02
N GLU A 105 23.73 15.19 -1.03
CA GLU A 105 23.38 13.78 -0.98
C GLU A 105 24.59 12.96 -0.54
N ALA A 106 25.74 13.04 -1.21
CA ALA A 106 26.92 12.27 -0.84
C ALA A 106 27.37 12.46 0.62
N LEU A 107 27.29 13.69 1.15
CA LEU A 107 27.67 14.00 2.53
C LEU A 107 26.66 13.53 3.57
N ASN A 108 25.35 13.61 3.28
CA ASN A 108 24.29 13.30 4.26
C ASN A 108 23.62 11.93 4.06
N VAL A 109 23.90 11.22 2.97
CA VAL A 109 23.32 9.91 2.66
C VAL A 109 23.68 8.88 3.73
N SER A 110 24.91 8.90 4.27
CA SER A 110 25.35 7.94 5.28
C SER A 110 24.57 8.07 6.60
N GLU A 111 24.46 9.28 7.16
CA GLU A 111 23.69 9.52 8.37
C GLU A 111 22.19 9.26 8.17
N HIS A 112 21.65 9.67 7.02
CA HIS A 112 20.24 9.44 6.70
C HIS A 112 19.92 7.95 6.53
N GLN A 113 20.79 7.19 5.86
CA GLN A 113 20.66 5.74 5.69
C GLN A 113 20.72 5.02 7.04
N ILE A 114 21.71 5.34 7.89
CA ILE A 114 21.84 4.73 9.23
C ILE A 114 20.60 5.02 10.09
N ARG A 115 20.08 6.25 10.05
CA ARG A 115 18.87 6.61 10.79
C ARG A 115 17.64 5.84 10.27
N LYS A 116 17.48 5.76 8.94
CA LYS A 116 16.37 5.05 8.31
C LYS A 116 16.42 3.54 8.55
N GLU A 117 17.62 2.96 8.51
CA GLU A 117 17.85 1.56 8.84
C GLU A 117 17.49 1.26 10.30
N ARG A 118 17.93 2.10 11.25
CA ARG A 118 17.55 1.97 12.66
C ARG A 118 16.04 2.07 12.86
N GLU A 119 15.37 3.00 12.19
CA GLU A 119 13.91 3.15 12.26
C GLU A 119 13.19 1.91 11.71
N LEU A 120 13.63 1.38 10.57
CA LEU A 120 13.06 0.18 9.96
C LEU A 120 13.30 -1.06 10.83
N ASN A 121 14.51 -1.23 11.38
CA ASN A 121 14.83 -2.33 12.30
C ASN A 121 13.99 -2.25 13.58
N SER A 122 13.81 -1.06 14.16
CA SER A 122 12.95 -0.87 15.34
C SER A 122 11.49 -1.23 15.06
N LYS A 123 10.94 -0.82 13.91
CA LYS A 123 9.59 -1.20 13.48
C LYS A 123 9.48 -2.71 13.24
N LEU A 124 10.51 -3.33 12.68
CA LEU A 124 10.55 -4.77 12.44
C LEU A 124 10.56 -5.55 13.76
N GLU A 125 11.31 -5.10 14.75
CA GLU A 125 11.33 -5.69 16.09
C GLU A 125 9.95 -5.62 16.77
N GLU A 126 9.30 -4.44 16.74
CA GLU A 126 7.95 -4.26 17.29
C GLU A 126 6.91 -5.16 16.59
N LEU A 127 6.99 -5.29 15.26
CA LEU A 127 6.08 -6.17 14.51
C LEU A 127 6.35 -7.64 14.79
N ASN A 128 7.61 -8.06 14.94
CA ASN A 128 7.96 -9.43 15.29
C ASN A 128 7.51 -9.80 16.70
N GLU A 129 7.63 -8.88 17.67
CA GLU A 129 7.13 -9.08 19.03
C GLU A 129 5.61 -9.30 19.03
N LYS A 130 4.87 -8.48 18.26
CA LYS A 130 3.42 -8.65 18.07
C LYS A 130 3.07 -9.94 17.33
N LEU A 131 3.89 -10.36 16.36
CA LEU A 131 3.67 -11.58 15.58
C LEU A 131 3.85 -12.85 16.42
N GLY A 132 4.80 -12.87 17.35
CA GLY A 132 5.12 -14.02 18.20
C GLY A 132 3.91 -14.77 18.79
N PRO A 133 3.04 -14.12 19.59
CA PRO A 133 1.87 -14.78 20.19
C PRO A 133 0.84 -15.23 19.16
N LEU A 134 0.72 -14.53 18.03
CA LEU A 134 -0.19 -14.89 16.94
C LEU A 134 0.32 -16.11 16.16
N GLU A 135 1.64 -16.21 15.96
CA GLU A 135 2.29 -17.32 15.25
C GLU A 135 2.23 -18.61 16.08
N VAL A 136 2.42 -18.53 17.39
CA VAL A 136 2.21 -19.68 18.31
C VAL A 136 0.77 -20.19 18.23
N LYS A 137 -0.23 -19.31 18.32
CA LYS A 137 -1.63 -19.71 18.18
C LYS A 137 -1.94 -20.26 16.80
N LYS A 138 -1.39 -19.66 15.74
CA LYS A 138 -1.60 -20.13 14.37
C LYS A 138 -1.00 -21.52 14.16
N THR A 139 0.24 -21.74 14.56
CA THR A 139 0.92 -23.04 14.42
C THR A 139 0.19 -24.15 15.15
N GLU A 140 -0.37 -23.89 16.33
CA GLU A 140 -1.21 -24.86 17.04
C GLU A 140 -2.49 -25.21 16.25
N LEU A 141 -3.16 -24.20 15.69
CA LEU A 141 -4.34 -24.39 14.85
C LEU A 141 -4.00 -25.12 13.54
N ASP A 142 -2.84 -24.82 12.97
CA ASP A 142 -2.31 -25.39 11.75
C ASP A 142 -2.03 -26.88 11.92
N GLN A 143 -1.37 -27.27 13.02
CA GLN A 143 -1.16 -28.67 13.37
C GLN A 143 -2.48 -29.42 13.56
N LYS A 144 -3.47 -28.80 14.21
CA LYS A 144 -4.82 -29.39 14.38
C LYS A 144 -5.51 -29.58 13.02
N ALA A 145 -5.41 -28.60 12.13
CA ALA A 145 -5.97 -28.69 10.78
C ALA A 145 -5.26 -29.76 9.94
N ALA A 146 -3.93 -29.79 9.94
CA ALA A 146 -3.12 -30.77 9.21
C ALA A 146 -3.41 -32.21 9.66
N ARG A 147 -3.54 -32.46 10.97
CA ARG A 147 -3.92 -33.79 11.49
C ARG A 147 -5.29 -34.23 10.99
N ARG A 148 -6.28 -33.32 10.98
CA ARG A 148 -7.62 -33.61 10.46
C ARG A 148 -7.61 -33.90 8.97
N THR A 149 -6.90 -33.10 8.19
CA THR A 149 -6.80 -33.32 6.74
C THR A 149 -6.07 -34.63 6.43
N SER A 150 -4.97 -34.92 7.14
CA SER A 150 -4.26 -36.20 7.01
C SER A 150 -5.16 -37.38 7.37
N MET A 151 -5.90 -37.31 8.48
CA MET A 151 -6.87 -38.32 8.86
C MET A 151 -7.93 -38.53 7.78
N LEU A 152 -8.42 -37.45 7.16
CA LEU A 152 -9.39 -37.54 6.06
C LEU A 152 -8.79 -38.25 4.84
N THR A 153 -7.54 -37.97 4.49
CA THR A 153 -6.83 -38.67 3.40
C THR A 153 -6.67 -40.16 3.72
N TRP A 154 -6.29 -40.52 4.94
CA TRP A 154 -6.20 -41.92 5.39
C TRP A 154 -7.55 -42.63 5.42
N VAL A 155 -8.62 -41.94 5.80
CA VAL A 155 -9.99 -42.46 5.74
C VAL A 155 -10.41 -42.70 4.29
N GLY A 156 -10.07 -41.80 3.38
CA GLY A 156 -10.29 -41.99 1.94
C GLY A 156 -9.60 -43.25 1.41
N LEU A 157 -8.33 -43.44 1.79
CA LEU A 157 -7.58 -44.66 1.45
C LEU A 157 -8.26 -45.92 2.04
N GLY A 158 -8.64 -45.89 3.32
CA GLY A 158 -9.33 -47.00 3.98
C GLY A 158 -10.66 -47.35 3.30
N LEU A 159 -11.43 -46.34 2.89
CA LEU A 159 -12.69 -46.55 2.16
C LEU A 159 -12.46 -47.20 0.79
N MET A 160 -11.43 -46.77 0.05
CA MET A 160 -11.04 -47.43 -1.20
C MET A 160 -10.58 -48.87 -0.99
N SER A 161 -9.84 -49.16 0.09
CA SER A 161 -9.44 -50.52 0.44
C SER A 161 -10.63 -51.41 0.81
N VAL A 162 -11.60 -50.90 1.58
CA VAL A 162 -12.83 -51.63 1.92
C VAL A 162 -13.67 -51.86 0.67
N GLN A 163 -13.82 -50.85 -0.19
CA GLN A 163 -14.52 -50.98 -1.47
C GLN A 163 -13.92 -52.10 -2.33
N PHE A 164 -12.59 -52.15 -2.43
CA PHE A 164 -11.90 -53.22 -3.14
C PHE A 164 -12.12 -54.59 -2.49
N GLY A 165 -11.98 -54.69 -1.16
CA GLY A 165 -12.15 -55.94 -0.42
C GLY A 165 -13.57 -56.52 -0.51
N VAL A 166 -14.59 -55.66 -0.43
CA VAL A 166 -16.01 -56.06 -0.57
C VAL A 166 -16.26 -56.59 -1.99
N LEU A 167 -15.81 -55.88 -3.02
CA LEU A 167 -15.93 -56.35 -4.40
C LEU A 167 -15.18 -57.66 -4.60
N ALA A 168 -13.95 -57.79 -4.13
CA ALA A 168 -13.17 -59.03 -4.23
C ALA A 168 -13.88 -60.22 -3.55
N ARG A 169 -14.44 -60.01 -2.35
CA ARG A 169 -15.18 -61.05 -1.63
C ARG A 169 -16.44 -61.48 -2.39
N LEU A 170 -17.24 -60.52 -2.87
CA LEU A 170 -18.45 -60.78 -3.65
C LEU A 170 -18.15 -61.51 -4.96
N THR A 171 -17.04 -61.18 -5.62
CA THR A 171 -16.71 -61.70 -6.97
C THR A 171 -16.07 -63.10 -6.96
N TRP A 172 -15.44 -63.51 -5.85
CA TRP A 172 -14.74 -64.80 -5.79
C TRP A 172 -15.46 -65.88 -4.99
N TRP A 173 -16.37 -65.50 -4.10
CA TRP A 173 -16.96 -66.45 -3.16
C TRP A 173 -18.49 -66.47 -3.16
N GLU A 174 -19.17 -65.31 -3.28
CA GLU A 174 -20.65 -65.28 -3.32
C GLU A 174 -21.23 -65.32 -4.74
N TYR A 175 -20.67 -64.55 -5.67
CA TYR A 175 -21.22 -64.32 -6.99
C TYR A 175 -20.16 -64.52 -8.07
N SER A 176 -20.54 -65.06 -9.22
CA SER A 176 -19.66 -65.13 -10.38
C SER A 176 -19.44 -63.74 -10.99
N TRP A 177 -18.33 -63.59 -11.70
CA TRP A 177 -17.92 -62.33 -12.33
C TRP A 177 -19.00 -61.71 -13.24
N ASP A 178 -19.79 -62.55 -13.92
CA ASP A 178 -20.90 -62.16 -14.81
C ASP A 178 -21.99 -61.30 -14.12
N ILE A 179 -22.22 -61.50 -12.82
CA ILE A 179 -23.19 -60.71 -12.04
C ILE A 179 -22.56 -59.42 -11.51
N MET A 180 -21.25 -59.42 -11.25
CA MET A 180 -20.52 -58.29 -10.66
C MET A 180 -20.02 -57.27 -11.69
N GLU A 181 -19.88 -57.66 -12.96
CA GLU A 181 -19.48 -56.80 -14.07
C GLU A 181 -20.29 -55.48 -14.14
N PRO A 182 -21.63 -55.49 -14.23
CA PRO A 182 -22.41 -54.25 -14.28
C PRO A 182 -22.28 -53.41 -12.99
N VAL A 183 -22.15 -54.05 -11.83
CA VAL A 183 -22.00 -53.37 -10.53
C VAL A 183 -20.71 -52.57 -10.48
N THR A 184 -19.59 -53.17 -10.87
CA THR A 184 -18.29 -52.47 -10.89
C THR A 184 -18.27 -51.32 -11.90
N TYR A 185 -18.97 -51.48 -13.03
CA TYR A 185 -19.14 -50.43 -14.02
C TYR A 185 -19.91 -49.22 -13.45
N PHE A 186 -21.05 -49.45 -12.78
CA PHE A 186 -21.81 -48.37 -12.14
C PHE A 186 -21.02 -47.69 -11.01
N VAL A 187 -20.25 -48.44 -10.23
CA VAL A 187 -19.41 -47.87 -9.18
C VAL A 187 -18.32 -46.96 -9.78
N THR A 188 -17.64 -47.41 -10.84
CA THR A 188 -16.61 -46.63 -11.53
C THR A 188 -17.18 -45.39 -12.21
N TYR A 189 -18.34 -45.52 -12.87
CA TYR A 189 -19.01 -44.37 -13.48
C TYR A 189 -19.52 -43.40 -12.40
N GLY A 190 -20.00 -43.92 -11.26
CA GLY A 190 -20.42 -43.13 -10.11
C GLY A 190 -19.28 -42.33 -9.47
N THR A 191 -18.08 -42.90 -9.32
CA THR A 191 -16.91 -42.16 -8.83
C THR A 191 -16.47 -41.06 -9.80
N ALA A 192 -16.49 -41.34 -11.12
CA ALA A 192 -16.23 -40.33 -12.14
C ALA A 192 -17.25 -39.19 -12.11
N MET A 193 -18.55 -39.52 -11.96
CA MET A 193 -19.62 -38.53 -11.81
C MET A 193 -19.46 -37.69 -10.54
N ALA A 194 -19.04 -38.29 -9.42
CA ALA A 194 -18.76 -37.57 -8.19
C ALA A 194 -17.55 -36.63 -8.33
N ALA A 195 -16.49 -37.05 -9.02
CA ALA A 195 -15.34 -36.19 -9.34
C ALA A 195 -15.75 -35.00 -10.24
N TYR A 196 -16.62 -35.24 -11.22
CA TYR A 196 -17.17 -34.18 -12.07
C TYR A 196 -18.10 -33.23 -11.30
N ALA A 197 -18.97 -33.76 -10.42
CA ALA A 197 -19.81 -32.95 -9.54
C ALA A 197 -18.97 -32.08 -8.60
N TYR A 198 -17.85 -32.60 -8.09
CA TYR A 198 -16.88 -31.82 -7.34
C TYR A 198 -16.35 -30.65 -8.18
N PHE A 199 -15.88 -30.91 -9.41
CA PHE A 199 -15.41 -29.87 -10.33
C PHE A 199 -16.46 -28.79 -10.60
N VAL A 200 -17.72 -29.15 -10.83
CA VAL A 200 -18.80 -28.18 -11.08
C VAL A 200 -19.00 -27.24 -9.88
N LEU A 201 -18.91 -27.77 -8.65
CA LEU A 201 -19.08 -27.02 -7.40
C LEU A 201 -17.87 -26.17 -7.05
N THR A 202 -16.64 -26.69 -7.23
CA THR A 202 -15.41 -26.04 -6.79
C THR A 202 -14.71 -25.24 -7.88
N LYS A 203 -15.09 -25.43 -9.14
CA LYS A 203 -14.46 -24.87 -10.36
C LYS A 203 -12.97 -25.21 -10.47
N GLN A 204 -12.53 -26.29 -9.82
CA GLN A 204 -11.15 -26.78 -9.81
C GLN A 204 -11.14 -28.26 -10.10
N GLU A 205 -10.17 -28.70 -10.91
CA GLU A 205 -9.97 -30.11 -11.19
C GLU A 205 -9.71 -30.91 -9.91
N TYR A 206 -10.11 -32.19 -9.90
CA TYR A 206 -9.90 -33.04 -8.74
C TYR A 206 -8.42 -33.45 -8.65
N ILE A 207 -7.62 -32.59 -8.03
CA ILE A 207 -6.19 -32.80 -7.80
C ILE A 207 -5.99 -32.97 -6.28
N LEU A 208 -5.49 -34.14 -5.85
CA LEU A 208 -5.37 -34.51 -4.44
C LEU A 208 -4.65 -33.47 -3.55
N PRO A 209 -3.50 -32.88 -3.95
CA PRO A 209 -2.87 -31.81 -3.16
C PRO A 209 -3.75 -30.56 -3.04
N ASP A 210 -4.41 -30.13 -4.12
CA ASP A 210 -5.27 -28.93 -4.10
C ASP A 210 -6.50 -29.13 -3.20
N VAL A 211 -7.11 -30.32 -3.24
CA VAL A 211 -8.24 -30.67 -2.34
C VAL A 211 -7.78 -30.65 -0.88
N LYS A 212 -6.57 -31.20 -0.60
CA LYS A 212 -5.98 -31.22 0.73
C LYS A 212 -5.74 -29.80 1.25
N ASP A 213 -5.14 -28.94 0.43
CA ASP A 213 -4.81 -27.56 0.80
C ASP A 213 -6.07 -26.73 1.02
N ARG A 214 -7.08 -26.89 0.15
CA ARG A 214 -8.39 -26.25 0.31
C ARG A 214 -9.08 -26.68 1.61
N GLN A 215 -9.11 -27.98 1.89
CA GLN A 215 -9.73 -28.50 3.10
C GLN A 215 -8.99 -28.05 4.36
N HIS A 216 -7.66 -27.96 4.29
CA HIS A 216 -6.81 -27.40 5.32
C HIS A 216 -7.13 -25.92 5.57
N LEU A 217 -7.20 -25.08 4.52
CA LEU A 217 -7.55 -23.66 4.63
C LEU A 217 -8.94 -23.44 5.23
N ILE A 218 -9.95 -24.20 4.79
CA ILE A 218 -11.31 -24.12 5.35
C ILE A 218 -11.30 -24.47 6.83
N THR A 219 -10.56 -25.52 7.20
CA THR A 219 -10.45 -25.97 8.59
C THR A 219 -9.72 -24.94 9.45
N LEU A 220 -8.65 -24.34 8.93
CA LEU A 220 -7.87 -23.30 9.58
C LEU A 220 -8.68 -22.01 9.79
N HIS A 221 -9.39 -21.54 8.77
CA HIS A 221 -10.26 -20.35 8.91
C HIS A 221 -11.38 -20.58 9.92
N LYS A 222 -12.02 -21.76 9.90
CA LYS A 222 -13.04 -22.13 10.88
C LYS A 222 -12.46 -22.23 12.30
N SER A 223 -11.27 -22.81 12.46
CA SER A 223 -10.64 -22.98 13.78
C SER A 223 -10.13 -21.64 14.33
N ALA A 224 -9.54 -20.79 13.49
CA ALA A 224 -9.12 -19.44 13.85
C ALA A 224 -10.30 -18.56 14.28
N LYS A 225 -11.43 -18.62 13.55
CA LYS A 225 -12.67 -17.90 13.92
C LYS A 225 -13.19 -18.35 15.29
N LYS A 226 -13.08 -19.65 15.62
CA LYS A 226 -13.47 -20.19 16.94
C LYS A 226 -12.50 -19.79 18.05
N ALA A 227 -11.22 -19.69 17.75
CA ALA A 227 -10.18 -19.29 18.70
C ALA A 227 -10.09 -17.76 18.89
N GLY A 228 -10.90 -16.97 18.19
CA GLY A 228 -10.85 -15.51 18.23
C GLY A 228 -9.58 -14.90 17.62
N VAL A 229 -8.85 -15.66 16.80
CA VAL A 229 -7.62 -15.19 16.15
C VAL A 229 -7.98 -14.48 14.85
N ASN A 230 -7.62 -13.20 14.76
CA ASN A 230 -7.84 -12.42 13.54
C ASN A 230 -6.75 -12.73 12.50
N LEU A 231 -7.07 -13.63 11.57
CA LEU A 231 -6.18 -14.00 10.46
C LEU A 231 -5.87 -12.83 9.52
N ALA A 232 -6.75 -11.83 9.41
CA ALA A 232 -6.51 -10.67 8.56
C ALA A 232 -5.38 -9.80 9.14
N GLU A 233 -5.46 -9.51 10.44
CA GLU A 233 -4.41 -8.78 11.17
C GLU A 233 -3.06 -9.50 11.10
N TYR A 234 -3.04 -10.83 11.27
CA TYR A 234 -1.83 -11.63 11.10
C TYR A 234 -1.22 -11.47 9.69
N ASN A 235 -2.05 -11.54 8.65
CA ASN A 235 -1.60 -11.40 7.27
C ASN A 235 -1.08 -9.99 6.97
N ASP A 236 -1.71 -8.96 7.56
CA ASP A 236 -1.26 -7.58 7.43
C ASP A 236 0.08 -7.35 8.13
N ILE A 237 0.27 -7.91 9.33
CA ILE A 237 1.56 -7.88 10.04
C ILE A 237 2.64 -8.58 9.22
N LYS A 238 2.39 -9.80 8.71
CA LYS A 238 3.32 -10.51 7.83
C LYS A 238 3.66 -9.70 6.56
N ARG A 239 2.68 -9.01 5.97
CA ARG A 239 2.89 -8.16 4.79
C ARG A 239 3.79 -6.98 5.12
N LYS A 240 3.54 -6.28 6.23
CA LYS A 240 4.37 -5.16 6.70
C LYS A 240 5.80 -5.60 7.01
N ILE A 241 5.98 -6.75 7.64
CA ILE A 241 7.32 -7.32 7.89
C ILE A 241 8.02 -7.58 6.55
N ALA A 242 7.35 -8.22 5.59
CA ALA A 242 7.95 -8.50 4.28
C ALA A 242 8.30 -7.21 3.50
N GLU A 243 7.49 -6.16 3.62
CA GLU A 243 7.75 -4.84 3.03
C GLU A 243 8.97 -4.18 3.68
N ILE A 244 9.05 -4.15 5.01
CA ILE A 244 10.20 -3.60 5.74
C ILE A 244 11.48 -4.39 5.45
N GLU A 245 11.41 -5.73 5.40
CA GLU A 245 12.56 -6.56 5.02
C GLU A 245 12.99 -6.33 3.56
N HIS A 246 12.05 -6.02 2.67
CA HIS A 246 12.36 -5.67 1.29
C HIS A 246 13.07 -4.31 1.22
N ASP A 247 12.58 -3.32 1.97
CA ASP A 247 13.17 -1.99 2.07
C ASP A 247 14.57 -2.03 2.70
N LEU A 248 14.75 -2.82 3.76
CA LEU A 248 16.06 -3.08 4.37
C LEU A 248 17.01 -3.76 3.39
N ARG A 249 16.53 -4.74 2.61
CA ARG A 249 17.34 -5.38 1.55
C ARG A 249 17.77 -4.38 0.49
N ARG A 250 16.90 -3.47 0.06
CA ARG A 250 17.24 -2.41 -0.89
C ARG A 250 18.24 -1.42 -0.32
N LEU A 251 18.09 -1.02 0.94
CA LEU A 251 19.02 -0.12 1.62
C LEU A 251 20.41 -0.73 1.79
N ARG A 252 20.48 -2.06 1.98
CA ARG A 252 21.74 -2.82 2.14
C ARG A 252 22.34 -3.27 0.81
N ASP A 253 21.72 -2.96 -0.33
CA ASP A 253 22.22 -3.39 -1.63
C ASP A 253 23.54 -2.66 -1.96
N PRO A 254 24.65 -3.39 -2.17
CA PRO A 254 25.97 -2.80 -2.43
C PRO A 254 26.04 -2.01 -3.74
N LEU A 255 25.05 -2.12 -4.63
CA LEU A 255 24.98 -1.28 -5.84
C LEU A 255 24.47 0.14 -5.53
N TYR A 256 23.76 0.33 -4.42
CA TYR A 256 23.23 1.63 -3.97
C TYR A 256 24.08 2.26 -2.86
N MET A 257 24.77 1.46 -2.06
CA MET A 257 25.85 1.96 -1.23
C MET A 257 27.09 2.09 -2.11
N HIS A 258 27.48 3.31 -2.47
CA HIS A 258 28.82 3.61 -3.00
C HIS A 258 29.87 3.40 -1.89
N LEU A 259 29.94 2.21 -1.33
CA LEU A 259 31.00 1.76 -0.44
C LEU A 259 32.27 1.67 -1.30
N PRO A 260 33.33 2.41 -0.95
CA PRO A 260 34.62 2.19 -1.59
C PRO A 260 35.02 0.72 -1.35
N ALA A 261 35.42 0.05 -2.42
CA ALA A 261 36.00 -1.28 -2.37
C ALA A 261 37.21 -1.35 -1.43
#